data_AF-A0A2E6H950-F1
#
_entry.id   AF-A0A2E6H950-F1
#
_cell.length_a   1.000
_cell.length_b   1.000
_cell.length_c   1.000
_cell.angle_alpha   90.00
_cell.angle_beta   90.00
_cell.angle_gamma   90.00
#
_symmetry.space_group_name_H-M   'P 1'
#
loop_
_entity.id
_entity.type
_entity.pdbx_description
1 polymer ?
#
loop_
_entity_poly.entity_id
_entity_poly.type
_entity_poly.pdbx_seq_one_letter_code
_entity_poly.pdbx_strand_id
1 'polypeptide(L)'
;MKGITLFITAFLLSNYLHAFETESKLVEGIKYSQDKNESVLTKALLPTNDSYLGGYNELLPYVVPAPYQDNAGSCLFMSHTGALEVLMNQKKNRTRNTKLNLSERYFMNLQKLGVGDDLISNWRTDTIYRLNKTGKTYLNKRFRFTKGWYKTVNGKRVPAEAEEEGAFYGTKYNWITDLGSLSKTPKITLPKFKREVIFADPSENQWNVGTAPKDIATRIKNAIRKNKAPVVVIYNHVGFWHATLVVGFNDYASTEGCPFVSQYDEKMNKRADEIVKEADETEDASIKKKLLRKAAKFRKRGNAVQTSFINDGGCKKSGVFYVRDSIYPNEEQPLYDFDLNNEGEEEHLNAPVILRSYAWAEQLSNHAVLIRIK
;
A
#
# COMPACT_ATOMS: atom_id res chain seq x y z
N MET A 1 -49.40 -22.27 -17.52
CA MET A 1 -48.21 -21.40 -17.41
C MET A 1 -48.35 -20.49 -16.17
N LYS A 2 -47.99 -20.96 -14.97
CA LYS A 2 -47.99 -20.15 -13.72
C LYS A 2 -46.85 -20.59 -12.76
N GLY A 3 -45.69 -20.96 -13.32
CA GLY A 3 -44.58 -21.52 -12.53
C GLY A 3 -43.22 -20.86 -12.75
N ILE A 4 -43.10 -19.89 -13.66
CA ILE A 4 -41.81 -19.32 -14.06
C ILE A 4 -41.58 -17.92 -13.45
N THR A 5 -42.63 -17.20 -13.07
CA THR A 5 -42.52 -15.81 -12.57
C THR A 5 -42.02 -15.71 -11.12
N LEU A 6 -42.15 -16.76 -10.30
CA LEU A 6 -41.73 -16.72 -8.89
C LEU A 6 -40.22 -17.01 -8.69
N PHE A 7 -39.59 -17.73 -9.64
CA PHE A 7 -38.16 -18.07 -9.56
C PHE A 7 -37.25 -16.90 -9.96
N ILE A 8 -37.71 -16.01 -10.84
CA ILE A 8 -36.91 -14.88 -11.34
C ILE A 8 -36.81 -13.76 -10.28
N THR A 9 -37.88 -13.51 -9.52
CA THR A 9 -37.88 -12.51 -8.43
C THR A 9 -37.02 -12.93 -7.24
N ALA A 10 -37.00 -14.21 -6.87
CA ALA A 10 -36.13 -14.71 -5.81
C ALA A 10 -34.63 -14.61 -6.17
N PHE A 11 -34.28 -14.87 -7.43
CA PHE A 11 -32.89 -14.73 -7.91
C PHE A 11 -32.43 -13.28 -7.90
N LEU A 12 -33.28 -12.32 -8.32
CA LEU A 12 -32.93 -10.90 -8.30
C LEU A 12 -32.76 -10.37 -6.87
N LEU A 13 -33.66 -10.71 -5.94
CA LEU A 13 -33.54 -10.30 -4.53
C LEU A 13 -32.27 -10.86 -3.84
N SER A 14 -31.88 -12.09 -4.14
CA SER A 14 -30.66 -12.69 -3.59
C SER A 14 -29.38 -12.00 -4.07
N ASN A 15 -29.32 -11.60 -5.36
CA ASN A 15 -28.18 -10.87 -5.92
C ASN A 15 -28.09 -9.45 -5.35
N TYR A 16 -29.22 -8.78 -5.11
CA TYR A 16 -29.26 -7.46 -4.48
C TYR A 16 -28.80 -7.50 -3.01
N LEU A 17 -29.25 -8.48 -2.24
CA LEU A 17 -28.82 -8.67 -0.84
C LEU A 17 -27.31 -8.98 -0.76
N HIS A 18 -26.81 -9.84 -1.65
CA HIS A 18 -25.39 -10.18 -1.69
C HIS A 18 -24.52 -8.96 -2.08
N ALA A 19 -24.93 -8.18 -3.09
CA ALA A 19 -24.23 -6.96 -3.49
C ALA A 19 -24.18 -5.91 -2.36
N PHE A 20 -25.29 -5.72 -1.64
CA PHE A 20 -25.35 -4.79 -0.50
C PHE A 20 -24.47 -5.24 0.68
N GLU A 21 -24.46 -6.54 0.98
CA GLU A 21 -23.61 -7.11 2.03
C GLU A 21 -22.12 -6.99 1.69
N THR A 22 -21.74 -7.20 0.42
CA THR A 22 -20.37 -6.98 -0.04
C THR A 22 -19.99 -5.50 0.02
N GLU A 23 -20.88 -4.57 -0.36
CA GLU A 23 -20.62 -3.13 -0.27
C GLU A 23 -20.39 -2.64 1.17
N SER A 24 -21.14 -3.15 2.16
CA SER A 24 -20.92 -2.81 3.57
C SER A 24 -19.57 -3.28 4.14
N LYS A 25 -18.88 -4.19 3.45
CA LYS A 25 -17.58 -4.75 3.86
C LYS A 25 -16.41 -4.06 3.16
N LEU A 26 -16.67 -3.03 2.35
CA LEU A 26 -15.62 -2.33 1.61
C LEU A 26 -15.18 -1.08 2.35
N VAL A 27 -13.86 -0.91 2.44
CA VAL A 27 -13.22 0.35 2.82
C VAL A 27 -12.66 1.03 1.58
N GLU A 28 -12.88 2.33 1.47
CA GLU A 28 -12.38 3.14 0.36
C GLU A 28 -11.00 3.69 0.66
N GLY A 29 -10.20 3.88 -0.39
CA GLY A 29 -8.86 4.40 -0.28
C GLY A 29 -8.40 5.07 -1.56
N ILE A 30 -7.67 6.16 -1.42
CA ILE A 30 -7.26 7.02 -2.53
C ILE A 30 -5.76 6.85 -2.79
N LYS A 31 -5.41 6.72 -4.07
CA LYS A 31 -4.03 6.75 -4.54
C LYS A 31 -3.79 8.03 -5.30
N TYR A 32 -2.66 8.69 -5.04
CA TYR A 32 -2.28 9.93 -5.72
C TYR A 32 -1.13 9.70 -6.68
N SER A 33 -1.21 10.32 -7.86
CA SER A 33 -0.20 10.21 -8.90
C SER A 33 1.04 11.00 -8.47
N GLN A 34 2.21 10.65 -9.02
CA GLN A 34 3.45 11.38 -8.69
C GLN A 34 3.34 12.87 -9.00
N ASP A 35 2.61 13.21 -10.07
CA ASP A 35 2.42 14.57 -10.57
C ASP A 35 1.22 15.29 -9.92
N LYS A 36 0.57 14.66 -8.92
CA LYS A 36 -0.52 15.21 -8.07
C LYS A 36 -1.83 15.60 -8.76
N ASN A 37 -1.96 15.52 -10.08
CA ASN A 37 -3.18 15.95 -10.78
C ASN A 37 -4.21 14.84 -10.98
N GLU A 38 -3.83 13.60 -10.69
CA GLU A 38 -4.70 12.43 -10.83
C GLU A 38 -4.73 11.64 -9.53
N SER A 39 -5.93 11.22 -9.14
CA SER A 39 -6.16 10.26 -8.07
C SER A 39 -6.98 9.08 -8.57
N VAL A 40 -6.82 7.92 -7.93
CA VAL A 40 -7.64 6.74 -8.19
C VAL A 40 -8.24 6.26 -6.88
N LEU A 41 -9.57 6.25 -6.85
CA LEU A 41 -10.34 5.60 -5.79
C LEU A 41 -10.22 4.08 -5.96
N THR A 42 -9.95 3.40 -4.85
CA THR A 42 -9.87 1.96 -4.78
C THR A 42 -10.65 1.46 -3.58
N LYS A 43 -11.19 0.25 -3.67
CA LYS A 43 -11.88 -0.41 -2.57
C LYS A 43 -11.07 -1.61 -2.08
N ALA A 44 -11.18 -1.92 -0.80
CA ALA A 44 -10.61 -3.10 -0.20
C ALA A 44 -11.62 -3.78 0.71
N LEU A 45 -11.57 -5.10 0.77
CA LEU A 45 -12.42 -5.89 1.66
C LEU A 45 -11.88 -5.80 3.09
N LEU A 46 -12.74 -5.44 4.03
CA LEU A 46 -12.47 -5.58 5.46
C LEU A 46 -12.69 -7.05 5.87
N PRO A 47 -11.83 -7.59 6.73
CA PRO A 47 -11.99 -8.94 7.24
C PRO A 47 -13.17 -9.06 8.20
N THR A 48 -13.94 -10.12 8.07
CA THR A 48 -14.95 -10.58 9.04
C THR A 48 -14.38 -11.66 9.97
N ASN A 49 -15.13 -12.07 11.00
CA ASN A 49 -14.74 -13.21 11.85
C ASN A 49 -14.44 -14.47 11.02
N ASP A 50 -15.29 -14.77 10.03
CA ASP A 50 -15.12 -15.93 9.15
C ASP A 50 -13.88 -15.83 8.27
N SER A 51 -13.44 -14.61 7.95
CA SER A 51 -12.23 -14.37 7.16
C SER A 51 -10.98 -14.92 7.85
N TYR A 52 -11.01 -15.10 9.18
CA TYR A 52 -9.89 -15.60 9.96
C TYR A 52 -9.90 -17.12 10.19
N LEU A 53 -11.04 -17.79 9.99
CA LEU A 53 -11.17 -19.22 10.30
C LEU A 53 -10.31 -20.07 9.36
N GLY A 54 -9.42 -20.90 9.94
CA GLY A 54 -8.51 -21.76 9.18
C GLY A 54 -7.32 -21.06 8.53
N GLY A 55 -7.15 -19.74 8.74
CA GLY A 55 -6.05 -18.96 8.20
C GLY A 55 -4.76 -19.01 9.04
N TYR A 56 -3.65 -18.60 8.43
CA TYR A 56 -2.41 -18.31 9.16
C TYR A 56 -2.49 -16.90 9.76
N ASN A 57 -2.84 -16.84 11.05
CA ASN A 57 -3.15 -15.59 11.77
C ASN A 57 -2.04 -15.17 12.76
N GLU A 58 -0.90 -15.88 12.82
CA GLU A 58 0.07 -15.74 13.92
C GLU A 58 0.67 -14.32 14.08
N LEU A 59 0.74 -13.54 13.00
CA LEU A 59 1.30 -12.18 13.06
C LEU A 59 0.25 -11.10 13.33
N LEU A 60 -1.04 -11.39 13.12
CA LEU A 60 -2.13 -10.42 13.29
C LEU A 60 -2.15 -9.75 14.67
N PRO A 61 -1.91 -10.47 15.79
CA PRO A 61 -1.88 -9.85 17.12
C PRO A 61 -0.83 -8.76 17.28
N TYR A 62 0.19 -8.69 16.41
CA TYR A 62 1.33 -7.77 16.51
C TYR A 62 1.25 -6.57 15.55
N VAL A 63 0.27 -6.57 14.64
CA VAL A 63 0.07 -5.50 13.65
C VAL A 63 -0.41 -4.22 14.33
N VAL A 64 0.14 -3.09 13.90
CA VAL A 64 -0.26 -1.73 14.31
C VAL A 64 -0.84 -1.03 13.09
N PRO A 65 -2.01 -0.38 13.18
CA PRO A 65 -2.55 0.39 12.06
C PRO A 65 -1.63 1.58 11.71
N ALA A 66 -1.46 1.88 10.42
CA ALA A 66 -0.65 3.01 9.95
C ALA A 66 -1.48 4.30 9.93
N PRO A 67 -0.86 5.49 10.06
CA PRO A 67 -1.48 6.74 9.63
C PRO A 67 -1.81 6.72 8.14
N TYR A 68 -2.89 7.39 7.73
CA TYR A 68 -3.23 7.56 6.32
C TYR A 68 -2.11 8.33 5.60
N GLN A 69 -1.56 7.76 4.54
CA GLN A 69 -0.39 8.34 3.87
C GLN A 69 -0.71 9.57 3.02
N ASP A 70 -1.98 9.70 2.61
CA ASP A 70 -2.43 10.74 1.69
C ASP A 70 -1.49 10.80 0.44
N ASN A 71 -1.10 11.98 -0.03
CA ASN A 71 -0.24 12.15 -1.20
C ASN A 71 1.26 12.18 -0.88
N ALA A 72 1.68 11.77 0.33
CA ALA A 72 3.08 11.83 0.75
C ALA A 72 4.00 10.97 -0.13
N GLY A 73 3.51 9.85 -0.68
CA GLY A 73 4.35 8.87 -1.37
C GLY A 73 5.25 8.10 -0.40
N SER A 74 4.74 7.76 0.78
CA SER A 74 5.48 7.14 1.89
C SER A 74 5.22 5.64 2.07
N CYS A 75 4.36 5.02 1.23
CA CYS A 75 3.94 3.62 1.35
C CYS A 75 5.06 2.60 1.56
N LEU A 76 6.22 2.77 0.92
CA LEU A 76 7.37 1.89 1.11
C LEU A 76 7.90 1.96 2.54
N PHE A 77 8.06 3.17 3.07
CA PHE A 77 8.56 3.42 4.42
C PHE A 77 7.54 2.98 5.46
N MET A 78 6.26 3.26 5.23
CA MET A 78 5.17 2.76 6.06
C MET A 78 5.11 1.24 6.12
N SER A 79 5.30 0.56 4.99
CA SER A 79 5.31 -0.91 4.93
C SER A 79 6.51 -1.51 5.67
N HIS A 80 7.71 -0.95 5.48
CA HIS A 80 8.89 -1.42 6.19
C HIS A 80 8.85 -1.10 7.69
N THR A 81 8.33 0.07 8.10
CA THR A 81 8.09 0.38 9.51
C THR A 81 7.10 -0.61 10.12
N GLY A 82 6.01 -0.93 9.41
CA GLY A 82 5.07 -1.97 9.85
C GLY A 82 5.73 -3.34 10.01
N ALA A 83 6.66 -3.71 9.13
CA ALA A 83 7.42 -4.95 9.27
C ALA A 83 8.25 -4.97 10.57
N LEU A 84 8.91 -3.85 10.88
CA LEU A 84 9.64 -3.67 12.13
C LEU A 84 8.74 -3.81 13.35
N GLU A 85 7.60 -3.14 13.35
CA GLU A 85 6.63 -3.17 14.44
C GLU A 85 6.18 -4.60 14.71
N VAL A 86 5.75 -5.33 13.68
CA VAL A 86 5.33 -6.73 13.81
C VAL A 86 6.44 -7.57 14.43
N LEU A 87 7.66 -7.51 13.90
CA LEU A 87 8.78 -8.32 14.38
C LEU A 87 9.20 -7.97 15.82
N MET A 88 9.24 -6.68 16.16
CA MET A 88 9.65 -6.22 17.49
C MET A 88 8.57 -6.51 18.54
N ASN A 89 7.30 -6.34 18.16
CA ASN A 89 6.16 -6.66 19.02
C ASN A 89 6.09 -8.17 19.27
N GLN A 90 6.24 -8.99 18.22
CA GLN A 90 6.31 -10.44 18.32
C GLN A 90 7.46 -10.89 19.23
N LYS A 91 8.67 -10.38 19.02
CA LYS A 91 9.86 -10.74 19.84
C LYS A 91 9.68 -10.45 21.33
N LYS A 92 8.86 -9.47 21.69
CA LYS A 92 8.58 -9.09 23.08
C LYS A 92 7.18 -9.48 23.54
N ASN A 93 6.45 -10.26 22.73
CA ASN A 93 5.06 -10.63 22.93
C ASN A 93 4.15 -9.43 23.31
N ARG A 94 4.37 -8.27 22.68
CA ARG A 94 3.59 -7.04 22.91
C ARG A 94 2.30 -7.10 22.12
N THR A 95 1.18 -7.15 22.83
CA THR A 95 -0.16 -7.14 22.23
C THR A 95 -0.96 -5.95 22.75
N ARG A 96 -2.04 -5.60 22.03
CA ARG A 96 -2.96 -4.50 22.36
C ARG A 96 -2.21 -3.19 22.64
N ASN A 97 -2.39 -2.59 23.82
CA ASN A 97 -1.90 -1.26 24.18
C ASN A 97 -0.39 -1.17 24.43
N THR A 98 0.33 -2.29 24.38
CA THR A 98 1.79 -2.34 24.63
C THR A 98 2.63 -2.34 23.35
N LYS A 99 1.96 -2.37 22.19
CA LYS A 99 2.59 -2.39 20.87
C LYS A 99 3.45 -1.13 20.66
N LEU A 100 4.60 -1.33 20.05
CA LEU A 100 5.42 -0.24 19.53
C LEU A 100 4.79 0.29 18.26
N ASN A 101 4.57 1.60 18.23
CA ASN A 101 4.23 2.39 17.04
C ASN A 101 5.44 3.27 16.71
N LEU A 102 6.12 2.96 15.61
CA LEU A 102 7.43 3.49 15.22
C LEU A 102 7.28 4.62 14.18
N SER A 103 8.21 5.56 14.17
CA SER A 103 8.16 6.72 13.28
C SER A 103 8.54 6.37 11.83
N GLU A 104 7.57 6.46 10.93
CA GLU A 104 7.81 6.41 9.48
C GLU A 104 8.57 7.64 8.98
N ARG A 105 8.27 8.82 9.52
CA ARG A 105 8.96 10.07 9.19
C ARG A 105 10.45 9.98 9.47
N TYR A 106 10.86 9.30 10.54
CA TYR A 106 12.28 9.05 10.82
C TYR A 106 12.93 8.27 9.69
N PHE A 107 12.28 7.20 9.25
CA PHE A 107 12.80 6.34 8.18
C PHE A 107 12.86 7.09 6.83
N MET A 108 11.84 7.88 6.50
CA MET A 108 11.84 8.76 5.31
C MET A 108 13.03 9.73 5.35
N ASN A 109 13.29 10.35 6.50
CA ASN A 109 14.41 11.28 6.67
C ASN A 109 15.79 10.62 6.57
N LEU A 110 15.94 9.35 6.96
CA LEU A 110 17.16 8.59 6.69
C LEU A 110 17.42 8.47 5.18
N GLN A 111 16.38 8.19 4.40
CA GLN A 111 16.50 8.12 2.94
C GLN A 111 16.82 9.47 2.32
N LYS A 112 16.23 10.56 2.82
CA LYS A 112 16.49 11.90 2.30
C LYS A 112 17.93 12.38 2.57
N LEU A 113 18.54 11.93 3.67
CA LEU A 113 19.93 12.21 4.05
C LEU A 113 20.96 11.22 3.46
N GLY A 114 20.53 10.24 2.65
CA GLY A 114 21.44 9.23 2.09
C GLY A 114 22.04 8.27 3.13
N VAL A 115 21.42 8.13 4.31
CA VAL A 115 21.94 7.27 5.38
C VAL A 115 21.86 5.81 4.94
N GLY A 116 23.03 5.17 4.89
CA GLY A 116 23.15 3.77 4.52
C GLY A 116 23.11 3.52 3.01
N ASP A 117 23.26 4.54 2.17
CA ASP A 117 23.34 4.38 0.69
C ASP A 117 24.43 3.38 0.27
N ASP A 118 25.51 3.28 1.06
CA ASP A 118 26.57 2.28 0.89
C ASP A 118 26.09 0.82 1.00
N LEU A 119 24.88 0.59 1.54
CA LEU A 119 24.26 -0.72 1.72
C LEU A 119 23.09 -0.97 0.76
N ILE A 120 22.80 -0.03 -0.16
CA ILE A 120 21.63 -0.07 -1.04
C ILE A 120 22.10 -0.30 -2.48
N SER A 121 21.94 -1.52 -2.97
CA SER A 121 22.12 -1.82 -4.40
C SER A 121 20.80 -1.69 -5.16
N ASN A 122 19.70 -2.13 -4.55
CA ASN A 122 18.35 -1.97 -5.08
C ASN A 122 17.45 -1.36 -4.01
N TRP A 123 17.14 -0.07 -4.13
CA TRP A 123 16.33 0.66 -3.14
C TRP A 123 14.94 0.06 -2.89
N ARG A 124 14.37 -0.67 -3.86
CA ARG A 124 13.07 -1.33 -3.71
C ARG A 124 13.10 -2.49 -2.72
N THR A 125 14.25 -3.17 -2.59
CA THR A 125 14.42 -4.35 -1.74
C THR A 125 15.30 -4.11 -0.53
N ASP A 126 16.21 -3.14 -0.60
CA ASP A 126 17.30 -2.97 0.36
C ASP A 126 17.01 -1.86 1.38
N THR A 127 15.92 -1.11 1.23
CA THR A 127 15.58 0.06 2.05
C THR A 127 15.66 -0.22 3.56
N ILE A 128 15.37 -1.45 4.01
CA ILE A 128 15.53 -1.89 5.40
C ILE A 128 16.94 -1.64 5.98
N TYR A 129 17.99 -1.68 5.16
CA TYR A 129 19.37 -1.57 5.60
C TYR A 129 19.77 -0.17 6.06
N ARG A 130 19.01 0.87 5.70
CA ARG A 130 19.20 2.22 6.26
C ARG A 130 19.05 2.22 7.79
N LEU A 131 18.08 1.45 8.30
CA LEU A 131 17.88 1.29 9.75
C LEU A 131 18.98 0.43 10.39
N ASN A 132 19.56 -0.51 9.66
CA ASN A 132 20.74 -1.24 10.15
C ASN A 132 21.94 -0.31 10.33
N LYS A 133 22.13 0.69 9.47
CA LYS A 133 23.23 1.67 9.58
C LYS A 133 23.14 2.44 10.88
N THR A 134 21.94 2.86 11.29
CA THR A 134 21.74 3.65 12.52
C THR A 134 21.59 2.80 13.77
N GLY A 135 21.03 1.59 13.66
CA GLY A 135 20.71 0.70 14.78
C GLY A 135 19.64 1.26 15.72
N LYS A 136 18.90 2.29 15.30
CA LYS A 136 17.92 2.99 16.13
C LYS A 136 16.73 3.49 15.33
N THR A 137 15.63 3.73 16.02
CA THR A 137 14.45 4.45 15.54
C THR A 137 13.79 5.22 16.69
N TYR A 138 12.63 5.82 16.45
CA TYR A 138 11.86 6.59 17.41
C TYR A 138 10.40 6.16 17.38
N LEU A 139 9.67 6.41 18.47
CA LEU A 139 8.21 6.22 18.48
C LEU A 139 7.54 7.27 17.60
N ASN A 140 6.46 6.90 16.90
CA ASN A 140 5.68 7.82 16.07
C ASN A 140 5.22 9.04 16.90
N LYS A 141 4.73 8.83 18.13
CA LYS A 141 4.34 9.94 19.04
C LYS A 141 5.45 10.94 19.39
N ARG A 142 6.73 10.61 19.15
CA ARG A 142 7.87 11.48 19.39
C ARG A 142 8.41 12.14 18.11
N PHE A 143 8.12 11.55 16.95
CA PHE A 143 8.46 12.10 15.65
C PHE A 143 7.35 11.69 14.67
N ARG A 144 6.25 12.44 14.72
CA ARG A 144 4.98 12.06 14.08
C ARG A 144 5.09 12.10 12.57
N PHE A 145 4.31 11.24 11.92
CA PHE A 145 3.89 11.49 10.55
C PHE A 145 2.91 12.68 10.60
N THR A 146 3.13 13.72 9.81
CA THR A 146 2.49 15.03 10.07
C THR A 146 2.10 15.76 8.79
N LYS A 147 1.20 16.73 8.89
CA LYS A 147 1.00 17.76 7.87
C LYS A 147 1.70 19.03 8.30
N GLY A 148 2.01 19.88 7.33
CA GLY A 148 2.67 21.16 7.58
C GLY A 148 2.88 21.92 6.29
N TRP A 149 3.18 23.21 6.43
CA TRP A 149 3.47 24.10 5.32
C TRP A 149 4.89 23.88 4.78
N TYR A 150 5.00 23.69 3.47
CA TYR A 150 6.27 23.53 2.77
C TYR A 150 6.26 24.21 1.42
N LYS A 151 7.43 24.62 0.96
CA LYS A 151 7.65 25.08 -0.42
C LYS A 151 8.83 24.37 -1.05
N THR A 152 9.00 24.54 -2.36
CA THR A 152 10.15 23.97 -3.10
C THR A 152 11.13 25.08 -3.47
N VAL A 153 12.35 25.01 -2.94
CA VAL A 153 13.45 25.93 -3.27
C VAL A 153 14.58 25.11 -3.87
N ASN A 154 15.00 25.43 -5.10
CA ASN A 154 16.06 24.72 -5.83
C ASN A 154 15.85 23.18 -5.86
N GLY A 155 14.61 22.75 -6.11
CA GLY A 155 14.23 21.34 -6.15
C GLY A 155 14.19 20.62 -4.80
N LYS A 156 14.40 21.33 -3.68
CA LYS A 156 14.35 20.79 -2.32
C LYS A 156 13.14 21.31 -1.58
N ARG A 157 12.47 20.44 -0.83
CA ARG A 157 11.39 20.83 0.08
C ARG A 157 11.98 21.45 1.34
N VAL A 158 11.45 22.60 1.73
CA VAL A 158 11.81 23.32 2.95
C VAL A 158 10.54 23.73 3.68
N PRO A 159 10.58 23.94 5.01
CA PRO A 159 9.47 24.54 5.75
C PRO A 159 9.09 25.90 5.15
N ALA A 160 7.83 26.27 5.27
CA ALA A 160 7.29 27.57 4.88
C ALA A 160 6.20 27.99 5.86
N GLU A 161 5.83 29.27 5.86
CA GLU A 161 4.60 29.78 6.45
C GLU A 161 3.44 29.73 5.44
N ALA A 162 2.20 29.89 5.93
CA ALA A 162 0.98 29.74 5.13
C ALA A 162 0.89 30.76 3.98
N GLU A 163 1.32 32.00 4.23
CA GLU A 163 1.20 33.13 3.31
C GLU A 163 2.41 33.27 2.37
N GLU A 164 3.43 32.42 2.51
CA GLU A 164 4.61 32.47 1.64
C GLU A 164 4.28 32.07 0.19
N GLU A 165 4.87 32.78 -0.78
CA GLU A 165 4.71 32.43 -2.19
C GLU A 165 5.16 30.99 -2.48
N GLY A 166 4.29 30.21 -3.10
CA GLY A 166 4.54 28.80 -3.42
C GLY A 166 4.51 27.86 -2.21
N ALA A 167 3.97 28.30 -1.08
CA ALA A 167 3.68 27.43 0.05
C ALA A 167 2.51 26.48 -0.25
N PHE A 168 2.65 25.24 0.20
CA PHE A 168 1.64 24.19 0.13
C PHE A 168 1.54 23.52 1.50
N TYR A 169 0.31 23.29 1.96
CA TYR A 169 0.07 22.49 3.15
C TYR A 169 -0.10 21.01 2.79
N GLY A 170 0.46 20.09 3.61
CA GLY A 170 0.10 18.67 3.54
C GLY A 170 1.21 17.68 3.89
N THR A 171 0.92 16.39 3.68
CA THR A 171 1.74 15.26 4.17
C THR A 171 3.11 15.12 3.50
N LYS A 172 3.38 15.82 2.39
CA LYS A 172 4.73 15.90 1.80
C LYS A 172 5.72 16.65 2.70
N TYR A 173 5.26 17.37 3.72
CA TYR A 173 6.09 17.95 4.77
C TYR A 173 7.00 16.90 5.46
N ASN A 174 6.57 15.64 5.55
CA ASN A 174 7.35 14.55 6.14
C ASN A 174 8.70 14.27 5.43
N TRP A 175 8.90 14.79 4.22
CA TRP A 175 10.15 14.67 3.47
C TRP A 175 11.20 15.74 3.82
N ILE A 176 10.87 16.67 4.71
CA ILE A 176 11.81 17.66 5.24
C ILE A 176 12.62 17.02 6.36
N THR A 177 13.95 17.06 6.21
CA THR A 177 14.90 16.49 7.14
C THR A 177 15.01 17.31 8.41
N ASP A 178 14.54 16.75 9.51
CA ASP A 178 14.68 17.31 10.85
C ASP A 178 15.06 16.22 11.85
N LEU A 179 16.24 15.60 11.65
CA LEU A 179 16.75 14.63 12.62
C LEU A 179 17.44 15.32 13.81
N GLY A 180 17.77 16.61 13.69
CA GLY A 180 18.40 17.40 14.76
C GLY A 180 17.50 17.59 15.97
N SER A 181 16.19 17.76 15.76
CA SER A 181 15.18 17.84 16.83
C SER A 181 15.10 16.60 17.71
N LEU A 182 15.67 15.46 17.28
CA LEU A 182 15.65 14.19 18.00
C LEU A 182 16.86 13.96 18.91
N SER A 183 17.75 14.94 19.06
CA SER A 183 19.00 14.82 19.83
C SER A 183 18.79 14.38 21.29
N LYS A 184 17.74 14.90 21.95
CA LYS A 184 17.37 14.56 23.34
C LYS A 184 16.23 13.56 23.44
N THR A 185 15.66 13.13 22.32
CA THR A 185 14.49 12.24 22.29
C THR A 185 14.91 10.80 22.59
N PRO A 186 14.19 10.08 23.47
CA PRO A 186 14.47 8.67 23.73
C PRO A 186 14.40 7.84 22.45
N LYS A 187 15.51 7.14 22.16
CA LYS A 187 15.66 6.27 20.99
C LYS A 187 15.23 4.84 21.33
N ILE A 188 14.66 4.15 20.34
CA ILE A 188 14.39 2.71 20.39
C ILE A 188 15.56 2.00 19.71
N THR A 189 16.25 1.14 20.45
CA THR A 189 17.32 0.30 19.89
C THR A 189 16.73 -0.77 18.98
N LEU A 190 17.27 -0.87 17.77
CA LEU A 190 16.85 -1.86 16.78
C LEU A 190 17.79 -3.07 16.76
N PRO A 191 17.27 -4.29 16.63
CA PRO A 191 18.11 -5.41 16.19
C PRO A 191 18.56 -5.17 14.73
N LYS A 192 19.53 -5.96 14.25
CA LYS A 192 19.83 -5.99 12.82
C LYS A 192 18.73 -6.75 12.10
N PHE A 193 18.31 -6.22 10.95
CA PHE A 193 17.36 -6.86 10.06
C PHE A 193 18.07 -7.43 8.83
N LYS A 194 17.47 -8.41 8.20
CA LYS A 194 17.86 -8.90 6.87
C LYS A 194 16.63 -9.02 5.99
N ARG A 195 16.84 -8.83 4.70
CA ARG A 195 15.82 -9.02 3.67
C ARG A 195 16.14 -10.25 2.84
N GLU A 196 15.11 -11.00 2.49
CA GLU A 196 15.18 -12.12 1.55
C GLU A 196 14.23 -11.80 0.39
N VAL A 197 14.79 -11.70 -0.82
CA VAL A 197 14.02 -11.37 -2.02
C VAL A 197 13.32 -12.64 -2.47
N ILE A 198 12.00 -12.68 -2.32
CA ILE A 198 11.16 -13.76 -2.81
C ILE A 198 11.00 -13.61 -4.33
N PHE A 199 10.82 -12.37 -4.76
CA PHE A 199 10.71 -11.98 -6.16
C PHE A 199 11.09 -10.51 -6.34
N ALA A 200 11.75 -10.21 -7.45
CA ALA A 200 11.98 -8.87 -7.96
C ALA A 200 11.84 -8.93 -9.47
N ASP A 201 11.21 -7.91 -10.08
CA ASP A 201 11.04 -7.83 -11.52
C ASP A 201 12.42 -7.94 -12.21
N PRO A 202 12.64 -8.95 -13.07
CA PRO A 202 13.92 -9.15 -13.75
C PRO A 202 14.28 -7.99 -14.69
N SER A 203 13.30 -7.17 -15.10
CA SER A 203 13.54 -5.95 -15.90
C SER A 203 13.89 -4.73 -15.05
N GLU A 204 13.96 -4.88 -13.72
CA GLU A 204 14.16 -3.81 -12.74
C GLU A 204 13.17 -2.63 -12.87
N ASN A 205 12.01 -2.88 -13.47
CA ASN A 205 11.03 -1.86 -13.77
C ASN A 205 9.89 -1.90 -12.75
N GLN A 206 9.99 -1.02 -11.76
CA GLN A 206 8.98 -0.89 -10.71
C GLN A 206 7.56 -0.62 -11.20
N TRP A 207 7.36 -0.24 -12.47
CA TRP A 207 6.04 0.04 -13.06
C TRP A 207 5.42 -1.13 -13.83
N ASN A 208 6.09 -2.29 -13.86
CA ASN A 208 5.59 -3.49 -14.51
C ASN A 208 4.45 -4.14 -13.71
N VAL A 209 3.60 -4.87 -14.45
CA VAL A 209 2.48 -5.70 -13.99
C VAL A 209 2.50 -7.01 -14.77
N GLY A 210 1.89 -8.06 -14.26
CA GLY A 210 1.88 -9.39 -14.88
C GLY A 210 3.27 -10.01 -14.99
N THR A 211 4.20 -9.65 -14.09
CA THR A 211 5.59 -10.14 -14.10
C THR A 211 5.89 -11.13 -13.00
N ALA A 212 5.05 -11.20 -11.96
CA ALA A 212 5.26 -12.14 -10.88
C ALA A 212 5.13 -13.59 -11.37
N PRO A 213 5.92 -14.52 -10.83
CA PRO A 213 5.79 -15.93 -11.20
C PRO A 213 4.45 -16.47 -10.71
N LYS A 214 3.85 -17.42 -11.45
CA LYS A 214 2.54 -18.00 -11.13
C LYS A 214 2.42 -18.55 -9.70
N ASP A 215 3.52 -19.03 -9.13
CA ASP A 215 3.58 -19.58 -7.78
C ASP A 215 3.91 -18.53 -6.70
N ILE A 216 3.92 -17.23 -7.02
CA ILE A 216 4.30 -16.17 -6.08
C ILE A 216 3.47 -16.19 -4.80
N ALA A 217 2.16 -16.47 -4.90
CA ALA A 217 1.31 -16.55 -3.72
C ALA A 217 1.78 -17.67 -2.78
N THR A 218 2.10 -18.84 -3.33
CA THR A 218 2.66 -19.97 -2.57
C THR A 218 4.01 -19.63 -1.96
N ARG A 219 4.89 -18.93 -2.70
CA ARG A 219 6.20 -18.50 -2.16
C ARG A 219 6.05 -17.54 -0.98
N ILE A 220 5.15 -16.56 -1.07
CA ILE A 220 4.84 -15.63 0.03
C ILE A 220 4.29 -16.39 1.24
N LYS A 221 3.30 -17.27 1.04
CA LYS A 221 2.72 -18.10 2.11
C LYS A 221 3.78 -18.94 2.83
N ASN A 222 4.64 -19.61 2.06
CA ASN A 222 5.72 -20.43 2.60
C ASN A 222 6.74 -19.59 3.36
N ALA A 223 7.13 -18.42 2.83
CA ALA A 223 8.06 -17.52 3.50
C ALA A 223 7.52 -17.03 4.85
N ILE A 224 6.25 -16.61 4.90
CA ILE A 224 5.60 -16.16 6.13
C ILE A 224 5.50 -17.32 7.14
N ARG A 225 4.96 -18.48 6.72
CA ARG A 225 4.78 -19.64 7.61
C ARG A 225 6.10 -20.15 8.18
N LYS A 226 7.13 -20.27 7.34
CA LYS A 226 8.45 -20.80 7.74
C LYS A 226 9.20 -19.86 8.67
N ASN A 227 9.15 -18.55 8.39
CA ASN A 227 9.98 -17.57 9.10
C ASN A 227 9.23 -16.81 10.20
N LYS A 228 7.90 -16.97 10.28
CA LYS A 228 7.01 -16.20 11.16
C LYS A 228 7.29 -14.71 11.06
N ALA A 229 7.44 -14.21 9.85
CA ALA A 229 7.91 -12.87 9.54
C ALA A 229 7.14 -12.31 8.33
N PRO A 230 6.91 -10.98 8.29
CA PRO A 230 6.04 -10.40 7.27
C PRO A 230 6.78 -10.16 5.95
N VAL A 231 6.00 -10.03 4.88
CA VAL A 231 6.51 -9.81 3.51
C VAL A 231 6.05 -8.45 3.01
N VAL A 232 6.98 -7.58 2.63
CA VAL A 232 6.67 -6.35 1.91
C VAL A 232 6.44 -6.70 0.44
N VAL A 233 5.30 -6.27 -0.10
CA VAL A 233 4.94 -6.47 -1.51
C VAL A 233 4.83 -5.11 -2.18
N ILE A 234 5.46 -4.99 -3.35
CA ILE A 234 5.37 -3.81 -4.20
C ILE A 234 4.57 -4.20 -5.44
N TYR A 235 3.59 -3.39 -5.81
CA TYR A 235 2.69 -3.64 -6.92
C TYR A 235 2.30 -2.35 -7.64
N ASN A 236 1.75 -2.48 -8.86
CA ASN A 236 1.13 -1.37 -9.56
C ASN A 236 -0.35 -1.57 -9.78
N HIS A 237 -1.13 -0.51 -9.59
CA HIS A 237 -2.56 -0.54 -9.83
C HIS A 237 -3.02 0.76 -10.48
N VAL A 238 -3.63 0.65 -11.66
CA VAL A 238 -4.15 1.78 -12.46
C VAL A 238 -3.12 2.88 -12.72
N GLY A 239 -1.84 2.52 -12.90
CA GLY A 239 -0.75 3.48 -13.10
C GLY A 239 -0.11 4.03 -11.82
N PHE A 240 -0.50 3.53 -10.65
CA PHE A 240 0.03 3.95 -9.35
C PHE A 240 0.91 2.85 -8.76
N TRP A 241 2.11 3.23 -8.36
CA TRP A 241 3.05 2.38 -7.65
C TRP A 241 2.72 2.39 -6.16
N HIS A 242 2.68 1.21 -5.53
CA HIS A 242 2.36 1.10 -4.11
C HIS A 242 3.09 -0.05 -3.43
N ALA A 243 3.31 0.09 -2.13
CA ALA A 243 3.93 -0.93 -1.30
C ALA A 243 3.04 -1.21 -0.07
N THR A 244 2.90 -2.48 0.28
CA THR A 244 2.10 -2.96 1.41
C THR A 244 2.79 -4.08 2.16
N LEU A 245 2.24 -4.47 3.30
CA LEU A 245 2.78 -5.52 4.16
C LEU A 245 1.82 -6.71 4.27
N VAL A 246 2.23 -7.88 3.79
CA VAL A 246 1.51 -9.14 4.00
C VAL A 246 1.94 -9.74 5.33
N VAL A 247 0.95 -10.01 6.19
CA VAL A 247 1.17 -10.52 7.56
C VAL A 247 0.52 -11.87 7.81
N GLY A 248 -0.27 -12.38 6.87
CA GLY A 248 -0.84 -13.72 6.93
C GLY A 248 -1.72 -13.99 5.72
N PHE A 249 -2.44 -15.10 5.77
CA PHE A 249 -3.25 -15.57 4.64
C PHE A 249 -4.33 -16.55 5.08
N ASN A 250 -5.36 -16.71 4.26
CA ASN A 250 -6.38 -17.74 4.40
C ASN A 250 -6.76 -18.32 3.04
N ASP A 251 -6.59 -19.63 2.86
CA ASP A 251 -6.90 -20.34 1.61
C ASP A 251 -8.42 -20.52 1.39
N TYR A 252 -9.22 -20.37 2.45
CA TYR A 252 -10.67 -20.65 2.45
C TYR A 252 -11.55 -19.40 2.49
N ALA A 253 -10.99 -18.25 2.91
CA ALA A 253 -11.75 -17.00 2.95
C ALA A 253 -12.16 -16.55 1.54
N SER A 254 -13.39 -16.03 1.42
CA SER A 254 -13.96 -15.51 0.17
C SER A 254 -13.10 -14.40 -0.41
N THR A 255 -12.98 -14.39 -1.74
CA THR A 255 -12.36 -13.29 -2.48
C THR A 255 -13.37 -12.22 -2.93
N GLU A 256 -14.67 -12.45 -2.71
CA GLU A 256 -15.77 -11.63 -3.22
C GLU A 256 -15.64 -11.32 -4.72
N GLY A 257 -15.14 -12.27 -5.51
CA GLY A 257 -14.95 -12.09 -6.96
C GLY A 257 -13.71 -11.26 -7.35
N CYS A 258 -12.74 -11.12 -6.46
CA CYS A 258 -11.45 -10.43 -6.70
C CYS A 258 -11.60 -9.02 -7.29
N PRO A 259 -12.43 -8.13 -6.70
CA PRO A 259 -12.82 -6.85 -7.32
C PRO A 259 -11.64 -5.93 -7.65
N PHE A 260 -10.51 -6.12 -6.96
CA PHE A 260 -9.29 -5.34 -7.15
C PHE A 260 -8.57 -5.65 -8.48
N VAL A 261 -8.71 -6.86 -9.00
CA VAL A 261 -8.01 -7.35 -10.21
C VAL A 261 -8.98 -7.53 -11.38
N SER A 262 -10.21 -8.00 -11.13
CA SER A 262 -11.18 -8.33 -12.19
C SER A 262 -11.58 -7.13 -13.05
N GLN A 263 -11.60 -5.92 -12.47
CA GLN A 263 -11.92 -4.67 -13.18
C GLN A 263 -10.67 -3.92 -13.69
N TYR A 264 -9.48 -4.54 -13.64
CA TYR A 264 -8.24 -3.82 -13.94
C TYR A 264 -8.18 -3.36 -15.39
N ASP A 265 -8.44 -4.26 -16.33
CA ASP A 265 -8.35 -3.96 -17.77
C ASP A 265 -9.36 -2.89 -18.18
N GLU A 266 -10.61 -3.02 -17.74
CA GLU A 266 -11.66 -2.01 -17.95
C GLU A 266 -11.22 -0.63 -17.47
N LYS A 267 -10.70 -0.52 -16.24
CA LYS A 267 -10.23 0.75 -15.68
C LYS A 267 -9.04 1.33 -16.46
N MET A 268 -8.13 0.47 -16.92
CA MET A 268 -6.97 0.90 -17.71
C MET A 268 -7.37 1.41 -19.09
N ASN A 269 -8.30 0.72 -19.76
CA ASN A 269 -8.78 1.12 -21.07
C ASN A 269 -9.62 2.40 -20.98
N LYS A 270 -10.49 2.53 -19.97
CA LYS A 270 -11.21 3.77 -19.69
C LYS A 270 -10.27 4.96 -19.52
N ARG A 271 -9.23 4.84 -18.68
CA ARG A 271 -8.24 5.91 -18.50
C ARG A 271 -7.45 6.18 -19.78
N ALA A 272 -7.15 5.16 -20.58
CA ALA A 272 -6.50 5.35 -21.87
C ALA A 272 -7.37 6.16 -22.84
N ASP A 273 -8.68 5.92 -22.88
CA ASP A 273 -9.63 6.64 -23.73
C ASP A 273 -9.78 8.10 -23.29
N GLU A 274 -9.84 8.37 -21.99
CA GLU A 274 -9.80 9.72 -21.44
C GLU A 274 -8.52 10.47 -21.87
N ILE A 275 -7.36 9.82 -21.78
CA ILE A 275 -6.08 10.42 -22.19
C ILE A 275 -6.02 10.65 -23.71
N VAL A 276 -6.66 9.80 -24.53
CA VAL A 276 -6.76 10.04 -25.98
C VAL A 276 -7.61 11.27 -26.25
N LYS A 277 -8.73 11.44 -25.55
CA LYS A 277 -9.56 12.64 -25.66
C LYS A 277 -8.78 13.91 -25.26
N GLU A 278 -8.07 13.87 -24.13
CA GLU A 278 -7.16 14.96 -23.70
C GLU A 278 -6.10 15.27 -24.79
N ALA A 279 -5.61 14.25 -25.50
CA ALA A 279 -4.64 14.42 -26.58
C ALA A 279 -5.24 15.04 -27.85
N ASP A 280 -6.52 14.81 -28.12
CA ASP A 280 -7.22 15.37 -29.27
C ASP A 280 -7.65 16.82 -29.05
N GLU A 281 -7.85 17.23 -27.81
CA GLU A 281 -8.14 18.62 -27.41
C GLU A 281 -6.87 19.49 -27.32
N THR A 282 -5.69 18.88 -27.35
CA THR A 282 -4.40 19.59 -27.30
C THR A 282 -3.94 20.02 -28.70
N GLU A 283 -3.61 21.30 -28.84
CA GLU A 283 -3.01 21.87 -30.07
C GLU A 283 -1.48 21.62 -30.16
N ASP A 284 -0.80 21.48 -29.02
CA ASP A 284 0.65 21.22 -28.98
C ASP A 284 0.98 19.77 -29.40
N ALA A 285 1.65 19.63 -30.54
CA ALA A 285 2.01 18.34 -31.12
C ALA A 285 2.92 17.47 -30.20
N SER A 286 3.77 18.08 -29.39
CA SER A 286 4.64 17.39 -28.44
C SER A 286 3.85 16.82 -27.27
N ILE A 287 2.94 17.63 -26.70
CA ILE A 287 2.03 17.22 -25.63
C ILE A 287 1.10 16.11 -26.14
N LYS A 288 0.51 16.29 -27.32
CA LYS A 288 -0.32 15.26 -27.98
C LYS A 288 0.42 13.93 -28.11
N LYS A 289 1.65 13.95 -28.62
CA LYS A 289 2.48 12.73 -28.76
C LYS A 289 2.80 12.09 -27.40
N LYS A 290 3.02 12.88 -26.35
CA LYS A 290 3.26 12.38 -24.98
C LYS A 290 2.01 11.70 -24.42
N LEU A 291 0.84 12.30 -24.59
CA LEU A 291 -0.45 11.75 -24.14
C LEU A 291 -0.80 10.44 -24.87
N LEU A 292 -0.67 10.39 -26.20
CA LEU A 292 -0.90 9.16 -26.96
C LEU A 292 0.03 8.01 -26.54
N ARG A 293 1.30 8.31 -26.25
CA ARG A 293 2.24 7.33 -25.67
C ARG A 293 1.81 6.87 -24.27
N LYS A 294 1.27 7.77 -23.45
CA LYS A 294 0.73 7.44 -22.12
C LYS A 294 -0.48 6.52 -22.26
N ALA A 295 -1.46 6.84 -23.11
CA ALA A 295 -2.62 6.00 -23.39
C ALA A 295 -2.23 4.59 -23.87
N ALA A 296 -1.28 4.49 -24.81
CA ALA A 296 -0.77 3.20 -25.28
C ALA A 296 -0.14 2.35 -24.16
N LYS A 297 0.57 2.98 -23.21
CA LYS A 297 1.11 2.29 -22.02
C LYS A 297 0.00 1.79 -21.10
N PHE A 298 -1.09 2.55 -20.95
CA PHE A 298 -2.25 2.11 -20.15
C PHE A 298 -2.89 0.86 -20.77
N ARG A 299 -3.23 0.89 -22.07
CA ARG A 299 -3.79 -0.28 -22.78
C ARG A 299 -2.87 -1.50 -22.71
N LYS A 300 -1.55 -1.31 -22.92
CA LYS A 300 -0.56 -2.40 -22.81
C LYS A 300 -0.59 -3.06 -21.43
N ARG A 301 -0.69 -2.28 -20.36
CA ARG A 301 -0.75 -2.79 -18.98
C ARG A 301 -2.08 -3.49 -18.67
N GLY A 302 -3.20 -2.94 -19.14
CA GLY A 302 -4.52 -3.59 -19.07
C GLY A 302 -4.48 -4.98 -19.69
N ASN A 303 -4.03 -5.06 -20.95
CA ASN A 303 -3.88 -6.31 -21.69
C ASN A 303 -2.94 -7.31 -21.00
N ALA A 304 -1.81 -6.83 -20.45
CA ALA A 304 -0.86 -7.70 -19.74
C ALA A 304 -1.51 -8.35 -18.52
N VAL A 305 -2.23 -7.58 -17.70
CA VAL A 305 -2.96 -8.11 -16.53
C VAL A 305 -4.10 -9.02 -16.97
N GLN A 306 -4.89 -8.64 -17.97
CA GLN A 306 -6.01 -9.44 -18.45
C GLN A 306 -5.56 -10.80 -18.99
N THR A 307 -4.50 -10.81 -19.80
CA THR A 307 -3.91 -12.03 -20.36
C THR A 307 -3.43 -12.94 -19.24
N SER A 308 -2.68 -12.39 -18.28
CA SER A 308 -2.16 -13.16 -17.15
C SER A 308 -3.29 -13.71 -16.25
N PHE A 309 -4.31 -12.89 -15.99
CA PHE A 309 -5.50 -13.27 -15.22
C PHE A 309 -6.30 -14.41 -15.87
N ILE A 310 -6.55 -14.35 -17.19
CA ILE A 310 -7.22 -15.43 -17.93
C ILE A 310 -6.37 -16.70 -17.93
N ASN A 311 -5.06 -16.58 -18.18
CA ASN A 311 -4.13 -17.72 -18.23
C ASN A 311 -4.00 -18.46 -16.89
N ASP A 312 -4.37 -17.81 -15.78
CA ASP A 312 -4.36 -18.40 -14.44
C ASP A 312 -5.75 -18.90 -14.00
N GLY A 313 -6.73 -18.90 -14.91
CA GLY A 313 -8.09 -19.39 -14.67
C GLY A 313 -9.04 -18.36 -14.07
N GLY A 314 -8.68 -17.07 -14.10
CA GLY A 314 -9.48 -15.97 -13.58
C GLY A 314 -9.49 -15.90 -12.05
N CYS A 315 -10.55 -15.30 -11.49
CA CYS A 315 -10.67 -15.13 -10.05
C CYS A 315 -11.08 -16.46 -9.39
N LYS A 316 -10.27 -16.91 -8.45
CA LYS A 316 -10.61 -18.01 -7.55
C LYS A 316 -11.63 -17.53 -6.51
N LYS A 317 -12.58 -18.39 -6.14
CA LYS A 317 -13.63 -18.08 -5.15
C LYS A 317 -13.09 -17.83 -3.74
N SER A 318 -11.95 -18.44 -3.40
CA SER A 318 -11.30 -18.31 -2.09
C SER A 318 -9.79 -18.08 -2.24
N GLY A 319 -9.17 -17.63 -1.16
CA GLY A 319 -7.72 -17.43 -1.07
C GLY A 319 -7.34 -15.96 -1.00
N VAL A 320 -7.04 -15.50 0.21
CA VAL A 320 -6.68 -14.11 0.51
C VAL A 320 -5.41 -14.00 1.34
N PHE A 321 -4.74 -12.87 1.19
CA PHE A 321 -3.73 -12.34 2.10
C PHE A 321 -4.36 -11.34 3.07
N TYR A 322 -3.90 -11.35 4.32
CA TYR A 322 -4.11 -10.24 5.24
C TYR A 322 -3.01 -9.21 5.00
N VAL A 323 -3.41 -8.00 4.61
CA VAL A 323 -2.50 -6.96 4.15
C VAL A 323 -2.68 -5.72 5.04
N ARG A 324 -1.62 -5.29 5.70
CA ARG A 324 -1.55 -3.94 6.30
C ARG A 324 -1.19 -2.96 5.19
N ASP A 325 -2.03 -1.95 5.03
CA ASP A 325 -1.95 -0.94 3.97
C ASP A 325 -2.08 0.46 4.60
N SER A 326 -1.62 1.49 3.89
CA SER A 326 -1.56 2.88 4.37
C SER A 326 -2.51 3.84 3.63
N ILE A 327 -3.46 3.32 2.85
CA ILE A 327 -4.41 4.12 2.04
C ILE A 327 -5.88 3.91 2.35
N TYR A 328 -6.23 3.03 3.30
CA TYR A 328 -7.61 2.67 3.65
C TYR A 328 -7.93 3.15 5.08
N PRO A 329 -8.16 4.46 5.30
CA PRO A 329 -8.66 4.97 6.58
C PRO A 329 -9.95 4.24 6.94
N ASN A 330 -10.13 3.91 8.22
CA ASN A 330 -11.29 3.17 8.70
C ASN A 330 -11.89 3.87 9.92
N GLU A 331 -13.15 4.25 9.82
CA GLU A 331 -13.90 4.96 10.87
C GLU A 331 -13.93 4.25 12.22
N GLU A 332 -13.78 2.92 12.25
CA GLU A 332 -13.68 2.13 13.48
C GLU A 332 -12.33 2.30 14.21
N GLN A 333 -11.33 2.90 13.56
CA GLN A 333 -10.03 3.15 14.14
C GLN A 333 -9.96 4.52 14.83
N PRO A 334 -9.06 4.72 15.80
CA PRO A 334 -8.88 6.04 16.42
C PRO A 334 -8.48 7.11 15.39
N LEU A 335 -8.89 8.35 15.66
CA LEU A 335 -8.39 9.53 14.94
C LEU A 335 -6.89 9.70 15.19
N TYR A 336 -6.18 10.01 14.12
CA TYR A 336 -4.78 10.41 14.13
C TYR A 336 -4.67 11.88 13.78
N ASP A 337 -4.22 12.66 14.75
CA ASP A 337 -3.96 14.09 14.55
C ASP A 337 -2.65 14.32 13.78
N PHE A 338 -2.76 14.84 12.56
CA PHE A 338 -1.61 15.11 11.69
C PHE A 338 -0.93 16.44 12.02
N ASP A 339 -1.59 17.36 12.71
CA ASP A 339 -1.09 18.69 13.05
C ASP A 339 -1.72 19.16 14.35
N LEU A 340 -0.97 19.00 15.45
CA LEU A 340 -1.45 19.30 16.81
C LEU A 340 -1.83 20.78 17.02
N ASN A 341 -1.53 21.65 16.05
CA ASN A 341 -1.86 23.08 16.10
C ASN A 341 -3.05 23.45 15.20
N ASN A 342 -3.62 22.51 14.44
CA ASN A 342 -4.68 22.79 13.47
C ASN A 342 -5.79 21.73 13.57
N GLU A 343 -6.89 22.10 14.25
CA GLU A 343 -8.09 21.26 14.34
C GLU A 343 -8.69 21.02 12.95
N GLY A 344 -9.22 19.83 12.71
CA GLY A 344 -9.79 19.42 11.42
C GLY A 344 -8.80 18.72 10.49
N GLU A 345 -7.54 18.58 10.90
CA GLU A 345 -6.52 17.83 10.18
C GLU A 345 -6.41 16.36 10.62
N GLU A 346 -7.28 15.93 11.53
CA GLU A 346 -7.41 14.55 11.95
C GLU A 346 -8.01 13.69 10.84
N GLU A 347 -7.47 12.48 10.70
CA GLU A 347 -8.04 11.43 9.85
C GLU A 347 -7.93 10.11 10.59
N HIS A 348 -8.86 9.19 10.34
CA HIS A 348 -8.82 7.88 10.97
C HIS A 348 -7.55 7.11 10.58
N LEU A 349 -6.98 6.37 11.52
CA LEU A 349 -5.94 5.40 11.19
C LEU A 349 -6.47 4.38 10.17
N ASN A 350 -5.56 3.80 9.39
CA ASN A 350 -5.95 2.78 8.42
C ASN A 350 -6.48 1.53 9.12
N ALA A 351 -7.33 0.78 8.41
CA ALA A 351 -7.70 -0.57 8.81
C ALA A 351 -6.42 -1.38 9.17
N PRO A 352 -6.36 -2.06 10.33
CA PRO A 352 -5.15 -2.79 10.74
C PRO A 352 -4.70 -3.80 9.68
N VAL A 353 -5.66 -4.50 9.07
CA VAL A 353 -5.47 -5.29 7.86
C VAL A 353 -6.72 -5.21 6.97
N ILE A 354 -6.51 -5.38 5.68
CA ILE A 354 -7.53 -5.61 4.65
C ILE A 354 -7.28 -6.97 3.99
N LEU A 355 -8.25 -7.46 3.21
CA LEU A 355 -8.10 -8.67 2.40
C LEU A 355 -7.70 -8.35 0.96
N ARG A 356 -6.73 -9.12 0.44
CA ARG A 356 -6.35 -9.14 -0.98
C ARG A 356 -6.35 -10.56 -1.49
N SER A 357 -7.05 -10.83 -2.59
CA SER A 357 -7.01 -12.15 -3.22
C SER A 357 -5.59 -12.51 -3.67
N TYR A 358 -5.28 -13.80 -3.80
CA TYR A 358 -3.98 -14.23 -4.33
C TYR A 358 -3.70 -13.69 -5.75
N ALA A 359 -4.74 -13.52 -6.55
CA ALA A 359 -4.66 -12.89 -7.86
C ALA A 359 -4.05 -11.47 -7.80
N TRP A 360 -4.22 -10.71 -6.71
CA TRP A 360 -3.57 -9.40 -6.57
C TRP A 360 -2.04 -9.53 -6.59
N ALA A 361 -1.49 -10.50 -5.87
CA ALA A 361 -0.05 -10.73 -5.85
C ALA A 361 0.44 -11.31 -7.18
N GLU A 362 -0.27 -12.30 -7.73
CA GLU A 362 0.06 -12.96 -9.00
C GLU A 362 0.05 -11.98 -10.18
N GLN A 363 -0.95 -11.09 -10.26
CA GLN A 363 -1.12 -10.25 -11.44
C GLN A 363 -0.50 -8.85 -11.32
N LEU A 364 -0.40 -8.28 -10.12
CA LEU A 364 -0.04 -6.86 -9.96
C LEU A 364 1.32 -6.64 -9.30
N SER A 365 1.87 -7.63 -8.59
CA SER A 365 3.14 -7.46 -7.89
C SER A 365 4.33 -7.45 -8.87
N ASN A 366 5.35 -6.68 -8.50
CA ASN A 366 6.65 -6.64 -9.17
C ASN A 366 7.80 -6.91 -8.20
N HIS A 367 7.60 -6.77 -6.88
CA HIS A 367 8.58 -7.22 -5.88
C HIS A 367 7.85 -7.83 -4.68
N ALA A 368 8.48 -8.82 -4.06
CA ALA A 368 8.09 -9.39 -2.79
C ALA A 368 9.35 -9.69 -1.96
N VAL A 369 9.40 -9.15 -0.75
CA VAL A 369 10.59 -9.19 0.11
C VAL A 369 10.20 -9.55 1.53
N LEU A 370 10.73 -10.68 2.01
CA LEU A 370 10.60 -11.07 3.41
C LEU A 370 11.55 -10.23 4.27
N ILE A 371 11.03 -9.62 5.33
CA ILE A 371 11.83 -8.86 6.30
C ILE A 371 11.89 -9.66 7.60
N ARG A 372 13.10 -9.92 8.12
CA ARG A 372 13.28 -10.67 9.38
C ARG A 372 14.42 -10.12 10.23
N ILE A 373 14.38 -10.39 11.53
CA ILE A 373 15.50 -10.12 12.44
C ILE A 373 16.66 -11.06 12.07
N LYS A 374 17.90 -10.54 12.08
CA LYS A 374 19.10 -11.28 11.69
C LYS A 374 19.40 -12.41 12.66
#